data_AF-A0A1T3P4X9-F1
#
_entry.id   AF-A0A1T3P4X9-F1
#
_cell.length_a   1.000
_cell.length_b   1.000
_cell.length_c   1.000
_cell.angle_alpha   90.00
_cell.angle_beta   90.00
_cell.angle_gamma   90.00
#
_symmetry.space_group_name_H-M   'P 1'
#
loop_
_entity.id
_entity.type
_entity.pdbx_description
1 polymer ?
#
loop_
_entity_poly.entity_id
_entity_poly.type
_entity_poly.pdbx_seq_one_letter_code
_entity_poly.pdbx_strand_id
1 'polypeptide(L)'
;MSIDNTSNLDPTIAYGMLLAARSAEPTISAVSTAFITDMEAQGQRQLVASDLLPTECDDDATLEALGITLGEPLADDPLFRPATLPDGWSREASTHDMHSHILDEHGRRRVHVFYKAAFYDRKAWMGAESVFSYVTHCVGRHVKPIPDDAWATPEALHDAANQAAERWARLARTARSHGAADEAREYDTERTAYLAIAERFAPSGGAA
;
A
#
# COMPACT_ATOMS: atom_id res chain seq x y z
N MET A 1 0.38 -22.49 3.92
CA MET A 1 -0.99 -22.14 3.49
C MET A 1 -0.87 -21.61 2.08
N SER A 2 -1.64 -22.13 1.12
CA SER A 2 -1.64 -21.61 -0.27
C SER A 2 -2.71 -20.52 -0.40
N ILE A 3 -2.51 -19.55 -1.27
CA ILE A 3 -3.52 -18.52 -1.59
C ILE A 3 -4.47 -19.17 -2.59
N ASP A 4 -5.71 -19.52 -2.25
CA ASP A 4 -6.54 -20.38 -3.12
C ASP A 4 -6.84 -19.78 -4.51
N ASN A 5 -6.70 -18.46 -4.67
CA ASN A 5 -6.86 -17.79 -5.97
C ASN A 5 -5.62 -17.97 -6.90
N THR A 6 -4.72 -18.89 -6.56
CA THR A 6 -3.43 -19.11 -7.26
C THR A 6 -3.42 -20.32 -8.17
N SER A 7 -4.44 -21.20 -8.11
CA SER A 7 -4.39 -22.49 -8.80
C SER A 7 -5.64 -22.76 -9.64
N ASN A 8 -5.43 -22.84 -10.96
CA ASN A 8 -6.27 -23.60 -11.90
C ASN A 8 -7.74 -23.16 -12.04
N LEU A 9 -8.02 -21.91 -12.36
CA LEU A 9 -9.22 -21.66 -13.17
C LEU A 9 -8.95 -22.25 -14.56
N ASP A 10 -9.68 -23.32 -14.90
CA ASP A 10 -9.68 -23.91 -16.24
C ASP A 10 -9.78 -22.77 -17.27
N PRO A 11 -8.85 -22.66 -18.24
CA PRO A 11 -8.87 -21.63 -19.27
C PRO A 11 -10.22 -21.54 -19.99
N THR A 12 -10.96 -22.64 -20.07
CA THR A 12 -12.32 -22.73 -20.65
C THR A 12 -13.37 -22.08 -19.74
N ILE A 13 -13.23 -22.18 -18.42
CA ILE A 13 -14.07 -21.48 -17.44
C ILE A 13 -13.72 -19.98 -17.47
N ALA A 14 -12.43 -19.64 -17.45
CA ALA A 14 -11.96 -18.25 -17.55
C ALA A 14 -12.40 -17.58 -18.87
N TYR A 15 -12.31 -18.29 -20.00
CA TYR A 15 -12.75 -17.81 -21.31
C TYR A 15 -14.28 -17.76 -21.44
N GLY A 16 -14.99 -18.73 -20.88
CA GLY A 16 -16.45 -18.70 -20.77
C GLY A 16 -16.95 -17.53 -19.93
N MET A 17 -16.28 -17.23 -18.82
CA MET A 17 -16.55 -16.08 -17.96
C MET A 17 -16.20 -14.75 -18.65
N LEU A 18 -15.06 -14.68 -19.36
CA LEU A 18 -14.66 -13.51 -20.13
C LEU A 18 -15.62 -13.22 -21.29
N LEU A 19 -16.08 -14.26 -21.99
CA LEU A 19 -17.09 -14.15 -23.05
C LEU A 19 -18.45 -13.73 -22.49
N ALA A 20 -18.88 -14.28 -21.35
CA ALA A 20 -20.09 -13.83 -20.66
C ALA A 20 -19.99 -12.34 -20.25
N ALA A 21 -18.80 -11.88 -19.82
CA ALA A 21 -18.55 -10.48 -19.49
C ALA A 21 -18.53 -9.55 -20.72
N ARG A 22 -18.15 -10.05 -21.91
CA ARG A 22 -18.06 -9.27 -23.16
C ARG A 22 -19.33 -9.26 -24.01
N SER A 23 -20.20 -10.26 -23.88
CA SER A 23 -21.37 -10.45 -24.77
C SER A 23 -22.70 -10.00 -24.17
N ALA A 24 -22.71 -9.47 -22.95
CA ALA A 24 -23.93 -9.09 -22.26
C ALA A 24 -24.26 -7.59 -22.39
N GLU A 25 -25.51 -7.30 -22.75
CA GLU A 25 -26.17 -5.99 -22.74
C GLU A 25 -26.09 -5.26 -21.37
N PRO A 26 -26.41 -3.95 -21.28
CA PRO A 26 -25.81 -2.98 -20.33
C PRO A 26 -25.97 -3.26 -18.83
N THR A 27 -26.81 -4.21 -18.44
CA THR A 27 -27.11 -4.56 -17.04
C THR A 27 -26.10 -5.52 -16.39
N ILE A 28 -25.17 -6.14 -17.14
CA ILE A 28 -24.19 -7.11 -16.60
C ILE A 28 -22.78 -6.52 -16.37
N SER A 29 -22.49 -5.31 -16.85
CA SER A 29 -21.20 -4.63 -16.60
C SER A 29 -20.90 -4.44 -15.11
N ALA A 30 -21.92 -4.34 -14.25
CA ALA A 30 -21.74 -4.25 -12.80
C ALA A 30 -21.37 -5.61 -12.16
N VAL A 31 -21.80 -6.73 -12.77
CA VAL A 31 -21.54 -8.09 -12.30
C VAL A 31 -20.08 -8.47 -12.55
N SER A 32 -19.51 -8.06 -13.70
CA SER A 32 -18.10 -8.32 -14.01
C SER A 32 -17.15 -7.50 -13.12
N THR A 33 -17.47 -6.23 -12.85
CA THR A 33 -16.67 -5.41 -11.92
C THR A 33 -16.76 -5.93 -10.49
N ALA A 34 -17.96 -6.20 -9.97
CA ALA A 34 -18.14 -6.72 -8.61
C ALA A 34 -17.41 -8.07 -8.40
N PHE A 35 -17.49 -8.97 -9.39
CA PHE A 35 -16.79 -10.25 -9.33
C PHE A 35 -15.26 -10.09 -9.27
N ILE A 36 -14.68 -9.20 -10.08
CA ILE A 36 -13.24 -8.94 -10.07
C ILE A 36 -12.82 -8.31 -8.73
N THR A 37 -13.59 -7.34 -8.24
CA THR A 37 -13.35 -6.70 -6.94
C THR A 37 -13.42 -7.70 -5.79
N ASP A 38 -14.39 -8.62 -5.80
CA ASP A 38 -14.50 -9.67 -4.78
C ASP A 38 -13.31 -10.63 -4.81
N MET A 39 -12.82 -10.98 -6.00
CA MET A 39 -11.61 -11.80 -6.18
C MET A 39 -10.36 -11.09 -5.65
N GLU A 40 -10.18 -9.81 -5.97
CA GLU A 40 -9.07 -8.98 -5.48
C GLU A 40 -9.10 -8.90 -3.95
N ALA A 41 -10.27 -8.59 -3.37
CA ALA A 41 -10.45 -8.51 -1.93
C ALA A 41 -10.21 -9.86 -1.24
N GLN A 42 -10.62 -10.97 -1.85
CA GLN A 42 -10.31 -12.31 -1.35
C GLN A 42 -8.81 -12.60 -1.40
N GLY A 43 -8.15 -12.25 -2.50
CA GLY A 43 -6.70 -12.41 -2.65
C GLY A 43 -5.92 -11.63 -1.59
N GLN A 44 -6.32 -10.39 -1.30
CA GLN A 44 -5.73 -9.60 -0.22
C GLN A 44 -5.92 -10.26 1.14
N ARG A 45 -7.14 -10.73 1.46
CA ARG A 45 -7.41 -11.43 2.74
C ARG A 45 -6.54 -12.67 2.89
N GLN A 46 -6.39 -13.47 1.83
CA GLN A 46 -5.54 -14.66 1.83
C GLN A 46 -4.07 -14.30 2.00
N LEU A 47 -3.57 -13.28 1.29
CA LEU A 47 -2.19 -12.84 1.39
C LEU A 47 -1.85 -12.33 2.80
N VAL A 48 -2.71 -11.48 3.38
CA VAL A 48 -2.54 -10.95 4.75
C VAL A 48 -2.55 -12.06 5.81
N ALA A 49 -3.35 -13.12 5.60
CA ALA A 49 -3.42 -14.26 6.51
C ALA A 49 -2.31 -15.32 6.28
N SER A 50 -1.46 -15.13 5.27
CA SER A 50 -0.41 -16.07 4.89
C SER A 50 0.98 -15.61 5.34
N ASP A 51 1.96 -16.50 5.22
CA ASP A 51 3.39 -16.20 5.35
C ASP A 51 4.07 -16.03 3.99
N LEU A 52 3.30 -15.69 2.96
CA LEU A 52 3.81 -15.44 1.62
C LEU A 52 3.98 -13.95 1.38
N LEU A 53 4.99 -13.59 0.60
CA LEU A 53 5.18 -12.25 0.04
C LEU A 53 5.40 -12.34 -1.47
N PRO A 54 5.12 -11.26 -2.22
CA PRO A 54 5.42 -11.21 -3.64
C PRO A 54 6.89 -11.53 -3.92
N THR A 55 7.16 -12.20 -5.03
CA THR A 55 8.55 -12.42 -5.50
C THR A 55 9.12 -11.16 -6.17
N GLU A 56 8.28 -10.39 -6.87
CA GLU A 56 8.67 -9.11 -7.45
C GLU A 56 8.78 -8.05 -6.34
N CYS A 57 9.96 -7.46 -6.20
CA CYS A 57 10.23 -6.39 -5.25
C CYS A 57 11.22 -5.37 -5.83
N ASP A 58 11.33 -4.19 -5.21
CA ASP A 58 12.33 -3.19 -5.61
C ASP A 58 13.76 -3.68 -5.35
N ASP A 59 14.01 -4.24 -4.16
CA ASP A 59 15.31 -4.71 -3.70
C ASP A 59 15.15 -5.67 -2.50
N ASP A 60 15.59 -6.92 -2.68
CA ASP A 60 15.60 -7.93 -1.60
C ASP A 60 16.49 -7.50 -0.44
N ALA A 61 17.65 -6.87 -0.71
CA ALA A 61 18.60 -6.49 0.34
C ALA A 61 18.01 -5.45 1.29
N THR A 62 17.19 -4.53 0.76
CA THR A 62 16.45 -3.56 1.58
C THR A 62 15.46 -4.25 2.52
N LEU A 63 14.75 -5.28 2.07
CA LEU A 63 13.79 -6.02 2.89
C LEU A 63 14.51 -6.88 3.95
N GLU A 64 15.63 -7.51 3.58
CA GLU A 64 16.47 -8.25 4.52
C GLU A 64 17.09 -7.34 5.58
N ALA A 65 17.47 -6.10 5.22
CA ALA A 65 17.94 -5.08 6.17
C ALA A 65 16.86 -4.65 7.17
N LEU A 66 15.58 -4.82 6.84
CA LEU A 66 14.46 -4.66 7.78
C LEU A 66 14.27 -5.88 8.70
N GLY A 67 15.04 -6.96 8.50
CA GLY A 67 14.96 -8.20 9.24
C GLY A 67 14.00 -9.24 8.64
N ILE A 68 13.43 -8.98 7.46
CA ILE A 68 12.56 -9.94 6.78
C ILE A 68 13.43 -11.03 6.16
N THR A 69 13.16 -12.29 6.48
CA THR A 69 13.83 -13.43 5.82
C THR A 69 13.00 -13.89 4.63
N LEU A 70 13.60 -13.94 3.45
CA LEU A 70 12.91 -14.32 2.21
C LEU A 70 13.38 -15.72 1.75
N GLY A 71 12.44 -16.62 1.48
CA GLY A 71 12.71 -17.96 0.94
C GLY A 71 12.70 -18.01 -0.60
N GLU A 72 12.82 -19.19 -1.19
CA GLU A 72 12.74 -19.37 -2.64
C GLU A 72 11.30 -19.22 -3.18
N PRO A 73 11.09 -18.72 -4.41
CA PRO A 73 9.77 -18.70 -5.04
C PRO A 73 9.09 -20.07 -5.04
N LEU A 74 7.77 -20.08 -4.82
CA LEU A 74 6.99 -21.31 -4.85
C LEU A 74 6.99 -21.92 -6.26
N ALA A 75 7.13 -23.23 -6.34
CA ALA A 75 7.22 -23.94 -7.62
C ALA A 75 5.89 -23.94 -8.40
N ASP A 76 4.76 -23.95 -7.69
CA ASP A 76 3.40 -23.94 -8.24
C ASP A 76 2.86 -22.52 -8.46
N ASP A 77 3.40 -21.53 -7.76
CA ASP A 77 3.04 -20.13 -7.95
C ASP A 77 4.23 -19.17 -7.74
N PRO A 78 5.06 -18.94 -8.78
CA PRO A 78 6.29 -18.15 -8.66
C PRO A 78 6.05 -16.66 -8.39
N LEU A 79 4.78 -16.19 -8.43
CA LEU A 79 4.42 -14.85 -7.99
C LEU A 79 4.70 -14.62 -6.50
N PHE A 80 4.77 -15.70 -5.71
CA PHE A 80 4.99 -15.62 -4.28
C PHE A 80 6.17 -16.48 -3.82
N ARG A 81 6.73 -16.06 -2.68
CA ARG A 81 7.77 -16.77 -1.93
C ARG A 81 7.43 -16.75 -0.44
N PRO A 82 7.80 -17.78 0.34
CA PRO A 82 7.64 -17.76 1.78
C PRO A 82 8.55 -16.70 2.39
N ALA A 83 8.06 -16.02 3.43
CA ALA A 83 8.83 -15.03 4.16
C ALA A 83 8.53 -15.06 5.66
N THR A 84 9.56 -14.85 6.47
CA THR A 84 9.43 -14.72 7.93
C THR A 84 9.60 -13.25 8.30
N LEU A 85 8.60 -12.70 9.01
CA LEU A 85 8.67 -11.33 9.52
C LEU A 85 9.41 -11.30 10.87
N PRO A 86 10.04 -10.18 11.23
CA PRO A 86 10.59 -10.01 12.57
C PRO A 86 9.53 -10.16 13.68
N ASP A 87 9.97 -10.49 14.88
CA ASP A 87 9.09 -10.62 16.04
C ASP A 87 8.30 -9.34 16.31
N GLY A 88 6.99 -9.48 16.53
CA GLY A 88 6.09 -8.35 16.78
C GLY A 88 5.58 -7.65 15.51
N TRP A 89 6.13 -7.97 14.34
CA TRP A 89 5.63 -7.43 13.07
C TRP A 89 4.31 -8.09 12.68
N SER A 90 3.47 -7.34 11.96
CA SER A 90 2.13 -7.79 11.57
C SER A 90 1.79 -7.39 10.15
N ARG A 91 0.77 -8.05 9.57
CA ARG A 91 0.24 -7.74 8.24
C ARG A 91 -1.10 -7.02 8.40
N GLU A 92 -1.33 -5.97 7.61
CA GLU A 92 -2.54 -5.17 7.64
C GLU A 92 -3.16 -5.07 6.23
N ALA A 93 -4.44 -5.39 6.11
CA ALA A 93 -5.20 -5.10 4.90
C ALA A 93 -5.46 -3.60 4.77
N SER A 94 -5.31 -3.04 3.57
CA SER A 94 -5.75 -1.67 3.31
C SER A 94 -7.23 -1.62 2.93
N THR A 95 -7.79 -0.42 2.85
CA THR A 95 -9.16 -0.20 2.34
C THR A 95 -9.30 -0.43 0.83
N HIS A 96 -8.18 -0.54 0.10
CA HIS A 96 -8.19 -0.88 -1.31
C HIS A 96 -7.91 -2.38 -1.46
N ASP A 97 -8.76 -3.06 -2.22
CA ASP A 97 -8.79 -4.54 -2.36
C ASP A 97 -7.50 -5.18 -2.89
N MET A 98 -6.56 -4.39 -3.45
CA MET A 98 -5.29 -4.89 -3.97
C MET A 98 -4.09 -4.51 -3.11
N HIS A 99 -4.25 -3.71 -2.05
CA HIS A 99 -3.13 -3.18 -1.29
C HIS A 99 -3.14 -3.69 0.14
N SER A 100 -1.99 -4.11 0.64
CA SER A 100 -1.77 -4.46 2.05
C SER A 100 -0.42 -3.90 2.51
N HIS A 101 -0.19 -3.93 3.82
CA HIS A 101 1.03 -3.39 4.42
C HIS A 101 1.60 -4.36 5.45
N ILE A 102 2.90 -4.27 5.68
CA ILE A 102 3.58 -4.89 6.82
C ILE A 102 3.93 -3.78 7.80
N LEU A 103 3.49 -3.98 9.04
CA LEU A 103 3.69 -3.08 10.15
C LEU A 103 4.74 -3.67 11.08
N ASP A 104 5.60 -2.82 11.62
CA ASP A 104 6.52 -3.24 12.68
C ASP A 104 5.85 -3.35 14.05
N GLU A 105 6.63 -3.70 15.06
CA GLU A 105 6.18 -3.90 16.45
C GLU A 105 5.54 -2.65 17.09
N HIS A 106 5.77 -1.48 16.50
CA HIS A 106 5.18 -0.21 16.94
C HIS A 106 3.99 0.23 16.08
N GLY A 107 3.59 -0.59 15.10
CA GLY A 107 2.48 -0.30 14.19
C GLY A 107 2.85 0.64 13.05
N ARG A 108 4.14 0.87 12.78
CA ARG A 108 4.59 1.73 11.68
C ARG A 108 4.64 0.91 10.40
N ARG A 109 4.14 1.45 9.29
CA ARG A 109 4.20 0.76 7.99
C ARG A 109 5.63 0.74 7.47
N ARG A 110 6.16 -0.46 7.22
CA ARG A 110 7.54 -0.67 6.76
C ARG A 110 7.63 -1.26 5.36
N VAL A 111 6.59 -1.94 4.91
CA VAL A 111 6.50 -2.51 3.57
C VAL A 111 5.08 -2.26 3.05
N HIS A 112 4.99 -1.86 1.78
CA HIS A 112 3.74 -1.86 1.05
C HIS A 112 3.72 -3.05 0.10
N VAL A 113 2.56 -3.66 -0.04
CA VAL A 113 2.34 -4.88 -0.82
C VAL A 113 1.15 -4.62 -1.74
N PHE A 114 1.33 -4.93 -3.01
CA PHE A 114 0.28 -4.92 -4.01
C PHE A 114 0.03 -6.34 -4.49
N TYR A 115 -1.23 -6.75 -4.55
CA TYR A 115 -1.64 -8.00 -5.16
C TYR A 115 -2.97 -7.82 -5.88
N LYS A 116 -2.91 -7.95 -7.19
CA LYS A 116 -4.05 -8.10 -8.09
C LYS A 116 -4.32 -9.58 -8.30
N ALA A 117 -5.42 -10.06 -7.71
CA ALA A 117 -5.82 -11.46 -7.77
C ALA A 117 -6.74 -11.81 -8.96
N ALA A 118 -6.95 -10.86 -9.88
CA ALA A 118 -7.76 -11.10 -11.07
C ALA A 118 -7.15 -12.20 -11.96
N PHE A 119 -7.94 -13.22 -12.32
CA PHE A 119 -7.47 -14.41 -13.03
C PHE A 119 -6.80 -14.13 -14.39
N TYR A 120 -7.17 -13.05 -15.06
CA TYR A 120 -6.69 -12.70 -16.41
C TYR A 120 -5.44 -11.81 -16.41
N ASP A 121 -5.07 -11.23 -15.27
CA ASP A 121 -3.97 -10.27 -15.13
C ASP A 121 -3.48 -10.27 -13.67
N ARG A 122 -2.98 -11.45 -13.24
CA ARG A 122 -2.42 -11.60 -11.89
C ARG A 122 -1.12 -10.83 -11.83
N LYS A 123 -0.99 -9.96 -10.82
CA LYS A 123 0.24 -9.23 -10.55
C LYS A 123 0.43 -9.04 -9.06
N ALA A 124 1.64 -9.29 -8.58
CA ALA A 124 2.00 -9.07 -7.18
C ALA A 124 3.35 -8.37 -7.13
N TRP A 125 3.49 -7.34 -6.30
CA TRP A 125 4.76 -6.65 -6.09
C TRP A 125 4.82 -6.06 -4.68
N MET A 126 6.01 -5.87 -4.12
CA MET A 126 6.19 -5.20 -2.83
C MET A 126 7.43 -4.29 -2.79
N GLY A 127 7.39 -3.29 -1.92
CA GLY A 127 8.53 -2.40 -1.70
C GLY A 127 8.59 -1.88 -0.27
N ALA A 128 9.78 -1.44 0.14
CA ALA A 128 9.94 -0.76 1.42
C ALA A 128 9.14 0.54 1.45
N GLU A 129 8.54 0.85 2.59
CA GLU A 129 7.78 2.07 2.78
C GLU A 129 8.73 3.26 2.97
N SER A 130 8.45 4.36 2.27
CA SER A 130 9.19 5.61 2.47
C SER A 130 8.65 6.37 3.68
N VAL A 131 9.49 7.18 4.33
CA VAL A 131 9.04 8.06 5.44
C VAL A 131 7.95 9.02 4.94
N PHE A 132 8.05 9.50 3.70
CA PHE A 132 7.01 10.31 3.06
C PHE A 132 5.66 9.59 2.99
N SER A 133 5.64 8.36 2.48
CA SER A 133 4.41 7.55 2.41
C SER A 133 3.85 7.25 3.81
N TYR A 134 4.71 6.96 4.78
CA TYR A 134 4.30 6.75 6.17
C TYR A 134 3.67 8.01 6.79
N VAL A 135 4.24 9.20 6.56
CA VAL A 135 3.67 10.46 7.04
C VAL A 135 2.32 10.77 6.38
N THR A 136 2.21 10.57 5.06
CA THR A 136 0.94 10.78 4.34
C THR A 136 -0.15 9.82 4.81
N HIS A 137 0.21 8.56 5.08
CA HIS A 137 -0.66 7.59 5.71
C HIS A 137 -1.15 8.05 7.10
N CYS A 138 -0.23 8.51 7.96
CA CYS A 138 -0.56 8.99 9.31
C CYS A 138 -1.60 10.12 9.25
N VAL A 139 -1.41 11.10 8.37
CA VAL A 139 -2.36 12.21 8.19
C VAL A 139 -3.71 11.69 7.67
N GLY A 140 -3.72 10.86 6.63
CA GLY A 140 -4.95 10.32 6.04
C GLY A 140 -5.75 9.42 6.98
N ARG A 141 -5.13 8.86 8.02
CA ARG A 141 -5.80 8.03 9.05
C ARG A 141 -5.98 8.75 10.38
N HIS A 142 -5.58 10.01 10.48
CA HIS A 142 -5.57 10.77 11.73
C HIS A 142 -4.79 10.08 12.86
N VAL A 143 -3.70 9.39 12.51
CA VAL A 143 -2.77 8.76 13.46
C VAL A 143 -1.54 9.64 13.59
N LYS A 144 -0.95 9.68 14.79
CA LYS A 144 0.29 10.45 15.01
C LYS A 144 1.49 9.60 14.56
N PRO A 145 2.40 10.15 13.74
CA PRO A 145 3.64 9.43 13.43
C PRO A 145 4.47 9.22 14.71
N ILE A 146 5.00 8.01 14.82
CA ILE A 146 5.90 7.53 15.86
C ILE A 146 7.33 7.60 15.31
N PRO A 147 8.23 8.38 15.95
CA PRO A 147 9.63 8.47 15.54
C PRO A 147 10.46 7.26 16.00
N ASP A 148 11.62 7.06 15.38
CA ASP A 148 12.71 6.23 15.87
C ASP A 148 14.07 6.86 15.60
N ASP A 149 15.15 6.11 15.87
CA ASP A 149 16.52 6.58 15.71
C ASP A 149 17.17 6.14 14.38
N ALA A 150 16.44 5.44 13.49
CA ALA A 150 17.03 4.76 12.33
C ALA A 150 16.38 5.09 10.99
N TRP A 151 15.06 5.09 10.91
CA TRP A 151 14.30 5.25 9.66
C TRP A 151 13.32 6.43 9.75
N ALA A 152 12.42 6.40 10.72
CA ALA A 152 11.48 7.48 10.99
C ALA A 152 12.07 8.48 11.99
N THR A 153 13.27 8.98 11.72
CA THR A 153 13.93 9.95 12.59
C THR A 153 13.14 11.25 12.70
N PRO A 154 13.26 12.03 13.80
CA PRO A 154 12.60 13.34 13.88
C PRO A 154 12.91 14.22 12.66
N GLU A 155 14.16 14.23 12.21
CA GLU A 155 14.58 14.95 10.99
C GLU A 155 13.89 14.39 9.73
N ALA A 156 13.90 13.07 9.52
CA ALA A 156 13.24 12.47 8.37
C ALA A 156 11.72 12.72 8.36
N LEU A 157 11.08 12.69 9.53
CA LEU A 157 9.66 13.02 9.69
C LEU A 157 9.38 14.50 9.41
N HIS A 158 10.26 15.41 9.86
CA HIS A 158 10.18 16.82 9.56
C HIS A 158 10.25 17.09 8.06
N ASP A 159 11.27 16.53 7.39
CA ASP A 159 11.50 16.70 5.96
C ASP A 159 10.36 16.11 5.12
N ALA A 160 9.93 14.89 5.46
CA ALA A 160 8.79 14.22 4.81
C ALA A 160 7.50 15.05 4.96
N ALA A 161 7.25 15.60 6.14
CA ALA A 161 6.08 16.43 6.39
C ALA A 161 6.12 17.76 5.62
N ASN A 162 7.28 18.41 5.53
CA ASN A 162 7.45 19.61 4.70
C ASN A 162 7.23 19.29 3.21
N GLN A 163 7.83 18.20 2.71
CA GLN A 163 7.65 17.75 1.33
C GLN A 163 6.16 17.48 1.02
N ALA A 164 5.44 16.87 1.95
CA ALA A 164 4.01 16.64 1.82
C ALA A 164 3.23 17.97 1.84
N ALA A 165 3.51 18.87 2.79
CA ALA A 165 2.87 20.18 2.84
C ALA A 165 3.05 20.97 1.53
N GLU A 166 4.23 20.92 0.91
CA GLU A 166 4.48 21.54 -0.39
C GLU A 166 3.69 20.90 -1.54
N ARG A 167 3.64 19.56 -1.58
CA ARG A 167 2.86 18.83 -2.58
C ARG A 167 1.38 19.17 -2.48
N TRP A 168 0.81 19.20 -1.28
CA TRP A 168 -0.59 19.57 -1.08
C TRP A 168 -0.84 21.06 -1.37
N ALA A 169 0.12 21.94 -1.10
CA ALA A 169 0.03 23.33 -1.53
C ALA A 169 -0.03 23.46 -3.07
N ARG A 170 0.70 22.62 -3.81
CA ARG A 170 0.60 22.58 -5.29
C ARG A 170 -0.77 22.11 -5.75
N LEU A 171 -1.28 21.01 -5.19
CA LEU A 171 -2.61 20.49 -5.51
C LEU A 171 -3.71 21.50 -5.23
N ALA A 172 -3.67 22.17 -4.08
CA ALA A 172 -4.60 23.24 -3.74
C ALA A 172 -4.56 24.39 -4.76
N ARG A 173 -3.39 24.76 -5.29
CA ARG A 173 -3.29 25.79 -6.34
C ARG A 173 -3.90 25.31 -7.66
N THR A 174 -3.64 24.07 -8.06
CA THR A 174 -4.22 23.47 -9.26
C THR A 174 -5.74 23.39 -9.18
N ALA A 175 -6.29 22.89 -8.07
CA ALA A 175 -7.73 22.82 -7.85
C ALA A 175 -8.39 24.21 -7.96
N ARG A 176 -7.81 25.23 -7.33
CA ARG A 176 -8.29 26.63 -7.48
C ARG A 176 -8.26 27.10 -8.93
N SER A 177 -7.20 26.77 -9.68
CA SER A 177 -7.09 27.16 -11.09
C SER A 177 -8.16 26.51 -11.99
N HIS A 178 -8.70 25.36 -11.57
CA HIS A 178 -9.80 24.67 -12.24
C HIS A 178 -11.18 25.01 -11.67
N GLY A 179 -11.27 25.95 -10.71
CA GLY A 179 -12.54 26.32 -10.06
C GLY A 179 -13.06 25.31 -9.01
N ALA A 180 -12.25 24.32 -8.63
CA ALA A 180 -12.59 23.31 -7.62
C ALA A 180 -12.30 23.83 -6.20
N ALA A 181 -13.14 24.75 -5.71
CA ALA A 181 -12.94 25.42 -4.42
C ALA A 181 -13.00 24.46 -3.21
N ASP A 182 -13.88 23.46 -3.26
CA ASP A 182 -14.05 22.49 -2.17
C ASP A 182 -12.82 21.58 -2.03
N GLU A 183 -12.36 21.03 -3.16
CA GLU A 183 -11.13 20.23 -3.23
C GLU A 183 -9.90 21.03 -2.77
N ALA A 184 -9.81 22.32 -3.15
CA ALA A 184 -8.74 23.18 -2.67
C ALA A 184 -8.75 23.36 -1.14
N ARG A 185 -9.94 23.46 -0.52
CA ARG A 185 -10.07 23.55 0.95
C ARG A 185 -9.67 22.26 1.65
N GLU A 186 -10.00 21.11 1.07
CA GLU A 186 -9.55 19.81 1.57
C GLU A 186 -8.02 19.71 1.55
N TYR A 187 -7.40 20.07 0.42
CA TYR A 187 -5.93 20.09 0.32
C TYR A 187 -5.26 21.07 1.29
N ASP A 188 -5.84 22.26 1.53
CA ASP A 188 -5.32 23.19 2.54
C ASP A 188 -5.45 22.64 3.96
N THR A 189 -6.53 21.91 4.24
CA THR A 189 -6.76 21.27 5.55
C THR A 189 -5.71 20.20 5.81
N GLU A 190 -5.49 19.29 4.87
CA GLU A 190 -4.44 18.28 4.98
C GLU A 190 -3.04 18.89 5.05
N ARG A 191 -2.77 19.92 4.24
CA ARG A 191 -1.52 20.69 4.33
C ARG A 191 -1.26 21.20 5.74
N THR A 192 -2.29 21.70 6.42
CA THR A 192 -2.16 22.19 7.80
C THR A 192 -1.77 21.07 8.76
N ALA A 193 -2.30 19.85 8.57
CA ALA A 193 -1.91 18.69 9.35
C ALA A 193 -0.43 18.31 9.13
N TYR A 194 0.05 18.37 7.88
CA TYR A 194 1.48 18.14 7.59
C TYR A 194 2.38 19.19 8.24
N LEU A 195 2.02 20.48 8.16
CA LEU A 195 2.79 21.55 8.80
C LEU A 195 2.87 21.38 10.33
N ALA A 196 1.80 20.91 10.97
CA ALA A 196 1.82 20.60 12.41
C ALA A 196 2.77 19.45 12.76
N ILE A 197 2.90 18.43 11.88
CA ILE A 197 3.90 17.37 12.04
C ILE A 197 5.31 17.94 11.87
N ALA A 198 5.54 18.75 10.84
CA ALA A 198 6.84 19.37 10.60
C ALA A 198 7.27 20.23 11.79
N GLU A 199 6.38 21.07 12.33
CA GLU A 199 6.67 21.89 13.51
C GLU A 199 7.00 21.03 14.74
N ARG A 200 6.23 19.96 14.98
CA ARG A 200 6.45 19.04 16.10
C ARG A 200 7.84 18.40 16.09
N PHE A 201 8.35 18.06 14.92
CA PHE A 201 9.66 17.40 14.76
C PHE A 201 10.75 18.35 14.26
N ALA A 202 10.52 19.65 14.31
CA ALA A 202 11.53 20.63 13.92
C ALA A 202 12.83 20.38 14.71
N PRO A 203 14.00 20.46 14.04
CA PRO A 203 15.27 20.35 14.74
C PRO A 203 15.27 21.43 15.83
N SER A 204 15.54 21.00 17.07
CA SER A 204 15.67 21.92 18.19
C SER A 204 16.77 22.90 17.80
N GLY A 205 16.40 24.15 17.53
CA GLY A 205 17.32 25.17 17.02
C GLY A 205 18.61 25.11 17.82
N GLY A 206 19.71 24.76 17.16
CA GLY A 206 21.02 24.72 17.79
C GLY A 206 21.28 26.08 18.39
N ALA A 207 21.16 26.18 19.71
CA ALA A 207 21.76 27.26 20.46
C ALA A 207 23.26 27.10 20.27
N ALA A 208 23.78 27.79 19.25
CA ALA A 208 25.19 28.07 19.07
C ALA A 208 25.68 29.01 20.19
#